data_AF-A0A8E0M857-F1
#
_entry.id   AF-A0A8E0M857-F1
#
_cell.length_a   1.000
_cell.length_b   1.000
_cell.length_c   1.000
_cell.angle_alpha   90.00
_cell.angle_beta   90.00
_cell.angle_gamma   90.00
#
_symmetry.space_group_name_H-M   'P 1'
#
loop_
_entity.id
_entity.type
_entity.pdbx_description
1 polymer ?
#
loop_
_entity_poly.entity_id
_entity_poly.type
_entity_poly.pdbx_seq_one_letter_code
_entity_poly.pdbx_strand_id
1 'polypeptide(L)'
;MTLDMNVMAFWQNKLKAIGPRLTATDSHAKFIELLQDEIKNLGFNTIEFPFKINRCLQSSCSLENDSTKEKIPNLGPVPYSGITKEMGVKGEIRFFQSKHDVKIKGKVVVIKVKNFTIPKLLLMHQVAKYPRHTHIGFSIRHPLVAATLTLGKIQAAKDNGAVGVILVWEHISEDLANREVLPFTNSYLGIPSVWVYQTQLEALKRCRDRKEPVRLTLTGQYET
;
A
#
# COMPACT_ATOMS: atom_id res chain seq x y z
N MET A 1 -7.25 -37.18 10.86
CA MET A 1 -5.93 -36.73 10.37
C MET A 1 -5.26 -35.98 11.51
N THR A 2 -4.24 -36.58 12.12
CA THR A 2 -3.46 -35.94 13.18
C THR A 2 -2.38 -35.11 12.53
N LEU A 3 -2.26 -33.85 12.90
CA LEU A 3 -1.26 -32.93 12.34
C LEU A 3 0.10 -33.26 12.96
N ASP A 4 1.09 -33.61 12.14
CA ASP A 4 2.46 -33.86 12.61
C ASP A 4 3.19 -32.51 12.79
N MET A 5 3.41 -32.15 14.05
CA MET A 5 4.04 -30.89 14.43
C MET A 5 5.53 -30.82 14.04
N ASN A 6 6.22 -31.95 13.98
CA ASN A 6 7.63 -31.99 13.59
C ASN A 6 7.76 -31.70 12.10
N VAL A 7 6.87 -32.28 11.28
CA VAL A 7 6.79 -31.99 9.84
C VAL A 7 6.47 -30.52 9.60
N MET A 8 5.49 -29.96 10.33
CA MET A 8 5.16 -28.53 10.20
C MET A 8 6.34 -27.62 10.58
N ALA A 9 7.04 -27.92 11.67
CA ALA A 9 8.19 -27.15 12.10
C ALA A 9 9.35 -27.24 11.11
N PHE A 10 9.62 -28.43 10.57
CA PHE A 10 10.62 -28.65 9.52
C PHE A 10 10.36 -27.75 8.31
N TRP A 11 9.13 -27.78 7.77
CA TRP A 11 8.77 -26.94 6.62
C TRP A 11 8.85 -25.46 6.93
N GLN A 12 8.38 -25.02 8.10
CA GLN A 12 8.50 -23.63 8.50
C GLN A 12 9.97 -23.17 8.57
N ASN A 13 10.86 -24.00 9.11
CA ASN A 13 12.29 -23.67 9.17
C ASN A 13 12.93 -23.63 7.78
N LYS A 14 12.56 -24.56 6.89
CA LYS A 14 13.01 -24.57 5.50
C LYS A 14 12.58 -23.29 4.76
N LEU A 15 11.34 -22.86 4.93
CA LEU A 15 10.82 -21.61 4.37
C LEU A 15 11.46 -20.37 5.00
N LYS A 16 11.75 -20.38 6.30
CA LYS A 16 12.44 -19.26 6.97
C LYS A 16 13.86 -19.06 6.42
N ALA A 17 14.58 -20.14 6.12
CA ALA A 17 15.94 -20.08 5.60
C ALA A 17 16.05 -19.35 4.23
N ILE A 18 14.99 -19.38 3.42
CA ILE A 18 14.91 -18.64 2.14
C ILE A 18 14.71 -17.13 2.39
N GLY A 19 14.13 -16.74 3.52
CA GLY A 19 13.78 -15.36 3.83
C GLY A 19 12.50 -14.88 3.11
N PRO A 20 12.26 -13.55 3.05
CA PRO A 20 11.11 -12.98 2.36
C PRO A 20 11.07 -13.37 0.87
N ARG A 21 9.91 -13.87 0.42
CA ARG A 21 9.68 -14.36 -0.95
C ARG A 21 8.80 -13.38 -1.71
N LEU A 22 9.23 -12.13 -1.81
CA LEU A 22 8.48 -11.11 -2.56
C LEU A 22 8.40 -11.51 -4.03
N THR A 23 7.22 -11.38 -4.64
CA THR A 23 6.98 -11.78 -6.03
C THR A 23 8.02 -11.17 -6.98
N ALA A 24 8.50 -11.99 -7.92
CA ALA A 24 9.52 -11.61 -8.92
C ALA A 24 10.84 -11.09 -8.30
N THR A 25 11.32 -11.74 -7.23
CA THR A 25 12.67 -11.58 -6.69
C THR A 25 13.47 -12.87 -6.80
N ASP A 26 14.80 -12.81 -6.62
CA ASP A 26 15.66 -13.99 -6.57
C ASP A 26 15.23 -14.97 -5.47
N SER A 27 14.75 -14.48 -4.31
CA SER A 27 14.20 -15.33 -3.26
C SER A 27 12.89 -16.02 -3.66
N HIS A 28 12.10 -15.40 -4.53
CA HIS A 28 10.91 -16.04 -5.12
C HIS A 28 11.32 -17.12 -6.13
N ALA A 29 12.34 -16.88 -6.95
CA ALA A 29 12.88 -17.89 -7.87
C ALA A 29 13.41 -19.12 -7.11
N LYS A 30 14.23 -18.91 -6.07
CA LYS A 30 14.72 -19.99 -5.18
C LYS A 30 13.58 -20.77 -4.50
N PHE A 31 12.49 -20.09 -4.17
CA PHE A 31 11.32 -20.76 -3.62
C PHE A 31 10.60 -21.64 -4.65
N ILE A 32 10.49 -21.20 -5.90
CA ILE A 32 9.93 -22.00 -6.99
C ILE A 32 10.80 -23.23 -7.24
N GLU A 33 12.13 -23.08 -7.31
CA GLU A 33 13.08 -24.19 -7.44
C GLU A 33 12.90 -25.22 -6.33
N LEU A 34 12.82 -24.76 -5.07
CA LEU A 34 12.55 -25.65 -3.94
C LEU A 34 11.24 -26.43 -4.13
N LEU A 35 10.15 -25.77 -4.52
CA LEU A 35 8.87 -26.45 -4.73
C LEU A 35 8.96 -27.48 -5.87
N GLN A 36 9.67 -27.15 -6.95
CA GLN A 36 9.85 -28.07 -8.06
C GLN A 36 10.62 -29.33 -7.63
N ASP A 37 11.69 -29.17 -6.84
CA ASP A 37 12.48 -30.29 -6.33
C ASP A 37 11.65 -31.17 -5.38
N GLU A 38 10.85 -30.58 -4.49
CA GLU A 38 9.98 -31.37 -3.60
C GLU A 38 8.90 -32.13 -4.36
N ILE A 39 8.32 -31.55 -5.41
CA ILE A 39 7.32 -32.24 -6.24
C ILE A 39 7.97 -33.40 -7.03
N LYS A 40 9.18 -33.21 -7.55
CA LYS A 40 9.96 -34.27 -8.21
C LYS A 40 10.33 -35.40 -7.25
N ASN A 41 10.73 -35.06 -6.02
CA ASN A 41 11.04 -36.06 -4.98
C ASN A 41 9.83 -36.91 -4.59
N LEU A 42 8.62 -36.39 -4.78
CA LEU A 42 7.37 -37.15 -4.61
C LEU A 42 7.02 -38.03 -5.84
N GLY A 43 7.84 -38.02 -6.89
CA GLY A 43 7.65 -38.82 -8.11
C GLY A 43 6.76 -38.15 -9.16
N PHE A 44 6.49 -36.84 -9.03
CA PHE A 44 5.66 -36.11 -9.99
C PHE A 44 6.50 -35.22 -10.91
N ASN A 45 6.01 -35.04 -12.14
CA ASN A 45 6.58 -34.06 -13.06
C ASN A 45 6.04 -32.66 -12.77
N THR A 46 6.85 -31.65 -13.04
CA THR A 46 6.51 -30.24 -12.88
C THR A 46 6.36 -29.57 -14.26
N ILE A 47 5.35 -28.72 -14.41
CA ILE A 47 5.18 -27.85 -15.58
C ILE A 47 5.31 -26.41 -15.12
N GLU A 48 6.07 -25.61 -15.85
CA GLU A 48 6.25 -24.20 -15.55
C GLU A 48 5.37 -23.34 -16.46
N PHE A 49 4.67 -22.36 -15.86
CA PHE A 49 3.86 -21.39 -16.56
C PHE A 49 4.37 -19.98 -16.23
N PRO A 50 5.33 -19.45 -16.99
CA PRO A 50 5.90 -18.14 -16.70
C PRO A 50 4.86 -17.04 -16.91
N PHE A 51 4.77 -16.12 -15.96
CA PHE A 51 3.89 -14.95 -16.03
C PHE A 51 4.70 -13.67 -15.85
N LYS A 52 4.59 -12.75 -16.81
CA LYS A 52 5.27 -11.45 -16.74
C LYS A 52 4.43 -10.46 -15.95
N ILE A 53 5.08 -9.70 -15.09
CA ILE A 53 4.45 -8.64 -14.30
C ILE A 53 5.22 -7.34 -14.47
N ASN A 54 4.50 -6.23 -14.43
CA ASN A 54 5.12 -4.93 -14.26
C ASN A 54 5.41 -4.73 -12.76
N ARG A 55 6.57 -4.18 -12.43
CA ARG A 55 7.04 -4.05 -11.05
C ARG A 55 7.38 -2.60 -10.74
N CYS A 56 6.82 -2.08 -9.65
CA CYS A 56 7.19 -0.77 -9.13
C CYS A 56 8.06 -0.96 -7.89
N LEU A 57 9.34 -0.61 -8.02
CA LEU A 57 10.30 -0.59 -6.92
C LEU A 57 10.47 0.82 -6.40
N GLN A 58 10.23 1.03 -5.12
CA GLN A 58 10.39 2.33 -4.45
C GLN A 58 11.62 2.26 -3.56
N SER A 59 12.59 3.13 -3.81
CA SER A 59 13.89 3.14 -3.11
C SER A 59 13.88 4.11 -1.93
N SER A 60 13.21 5.26 -2.06
CA SER A 60 13.10 6.25 -0.99
C SER A 60 11.77 6.96 -1.02
N CYS A 61 11.31 7.43 0.14
CA CYS A 61 10.08 8.17 0.30
C CYS A 61 10.28 9.27 1.34
N SER A 62 10.07 10.53 0.97
CA SER A 62 10.12 11.66 1.89
C SER A 62 9.04 12.69 1.60
N LEU A 63 8.60 13.35 2.68
CA LEU A 63 7.66 14.46 2.65
C LEU A 63 8.20 15.54 3.58
N GLU A 64 8.29 16.77 3.08
CA GLU A 64 8.77 17.92 3.83
C GLU A 64 8.01 19.20 3.48
N ASN A 65 8.02 20.15 4.40
CA ASN A 65 7.72 21.55 4.07
C ASN A 65 8.88 22.09 3.23
N ASP A 66 8.59 22.53 2.00
CA ASP A 66 9.65 22.94 1.07
C ASP A 66 10.31 24.26 1.48
N SER A 67 9.60 25.13 2.19
CA SER A 67 10.09 26.42 2.67
C SER A 67 10.99 26.28 3.89
N THR A 68 10.57 25.48 4.88
CA THR A 68 11.29 25.35 6.16
C THR A 68 12.25 24.16 6.22
N LYS A 69 12.12 23.21 5.29
CA LYS A 69 12.80 21.90 5.30
C LYS A 69 12.45 21.01 6.49
N GLU A 70 11.40 21.36 7.23
CA GLU A 70 10.86 20.52 8.29
C GLU A 70 10.28 19.24 7.68
N LYS A 71 10.73 18.08 8.16
CA LYS A 71 10.21 16.78 7.74
C LYS A 71 8.78 16.60 8.25
N ILE A 72 7.91 16.10 7.39
CA ILE A 72 6.57 15.64 7.77
C ILE A 72 6.63 14.11 7.82
N PRO A 73 6.57 13.48 9.01
CA PRO A 73 6.59 12.04 9.14
C PRO A 73 5.56 11.36 8.24
N ASN A 74 5.98 10.34 7.52
CA ASN A 74 5.12 9.57 6.62
C ASN A 74 5.21 8.07 6.94
N LEU A 75 4.17 7.34 6.55
CA LEU A 75 4.01 5.90 6.79
C LEU A 75 4.53 5.05 5.62
N GLY A 76 5.09 5.71 4.60
CA GLY A 76 5.55 5.08 3.37
C GLY A 76 4.67 5.40 2.17
N PRO A 77 5.12 4.96 0.99
CA PRO A 77 4.46 5.28 -0.26
C PRO A 77 3.18 4.48 -0.46
N VAL A 78 2.27 5.05 -1.26
CA VAL A 78 1.16 4.28 -1.83
C VAL A 78 1.75 3.36 -2.92
N PRO A 79 1.48 2.04 -2.87
CA PRO A 79 2.01 1.09 -3.85
C PRO A 79 1.60 1.46 -5.28
N TYR A 80 2.55 1.36 -6.21
CA TYR A 80 2.31 1.66 -7.64
C TYR A 80 1.75 3.07 -7.90
N SER A 81 1.91 4.03 -6.97
CA SER A 81 1.33 5.36 -7.15
C SER A 81 2.05 6.18 -8.21
N GLY A 82 3.37 6.30 -8.12
CA GLY A 82 4.17 7.04 -9.08
C GLY A 82 5.60 7.15 -8.58
N ILE A 83 6.52 7.50 -9.47
CA ILE A 83 7.93 7.75 -9.13
C ILE A 83 8.28 9.17 -9.53
N THR A 84 8.98 9.87 -8.64
CA THR A 84 9.53 11.20 -8.91
C THR A 84 10.98 11.08 -9.36
N LYS A 85 11.48 12.15 -10.01
CA LYS A 85 12.93 12.40 -10.07
C LYS A 85 13.46 12.73 -8.67
N GLU A 86 14.78 12.79 -8.51
CA GLU A 86 15.45 13.07 -7.23
C GLU A 86 14.98 14.36 -6.56
N MET A 87 14.70 15.40 -7.35
CA MET A 87 14.18 16.67 -6.84
C MET A 87 12.74 16.60 -6.31
N GLY A 88 12.04 15.48 -6.49
CA GLY A 88 10.64 15.34 -6.08
C GLY A 88 9.68 16.23 -6.87
N VAL A 89 8.44 16.29 -6.39
CA VAL A 89 7.40 17.21 -6.85
C VAL A 89 7.10 18.23 -5.76
N LYS A 90 6.81 19.48 -6.17
CA LYS A 90 6.49 20.58 -5.26
C LYS A 90 5.12 21.16 -5.58
N GLY A 91 4.31 21.41 -4.55
CA GLY A 91 3.09 22.18 -4.68
C GLY A 91 2.54 22.67 -3.34
N GLU A 92 1.77 23.75 -3.37
CA GLU A 92 0.93 24.12 -2.22
C GLU A 92 -0.09 23.03 -1.91
N ILE A 93 -0.46 22.91 -0.65
CA ILE A 93 -1.45 21.94 -0.19
C ILE A 93 -2.86 22.34 -0.65
N ARG A 94 -3.61 21.37 -1.18
CA ARG A 94 -5.05 21.47 -1.38
C ARG A 94 -5.75 20.25 -0.79
N PHE A 95 -6.66 20.46 0.15
CA PHE A 95 -7.52 19.38 0.62
C PHE A 95 -8.54 19.01 -0.47
N PHE A 96 -8.67 17.72 -0.74
CA PHE A 96 -9.60 17.21 -1.74
C PHE A 96 -11.04 17.55 -1.37
N GLN A 97 -11.75 18.29 -2.24
CA GLN A 97 -13.15 18.67 -2.04
C GLN A 97 -14.10 17.86 -2.94
N SER A 98 -13.77 17.73 -4.23
CA SER A 98 -14.61 17.04 -5.21
C SER A 98 -13.76 16.46 -6.35
N LYS A 99 -14.38 15.62 -7.20
CA LYS A 99 -13.72 15.05 -8.39
C LYS A 99 -13.47 16.06 -9.51
N HIS A 100 -14.16 17.20 -9.51
CA HIS A 100 -14.10 18.22 -10.56
C HIS A 100 -13.62 19.55 -9.98
N ASP A 101 -12.43 19.52 -9.40
CA ASP A 101 -11.89 20.65 -8.67
C ASP A 101 -10.77 21.32 -9.46
N VAL A 102 -11.14 22.36 -10.22
CA VAL A 102 -10.24 23.11 -11.11
C VAL A 102 -9.07 23.78 -10.39
N LYS A 103 -9.14 23.94 -9.05
CA LYS A 103 -8.08 24.55 -8.25
C LYS A 103 -6.98 23.55 -7.85
N ILE A 104 -7.08 22.28 -8.25
CA ILE A 104 -6.08 21.24 -7.99
C ILE A 104 -4.81 21.39 -8.84
N LYS A 105 -4.90 22.01 -10.02
CA LYS A 105 -3.78 22.08 -10.98
C LYS A 105 -2.50 22.62 -10.32
N GLY A 106 -1.42 21.84 -10.37
CA GLY A 106 -0.11 22.19 -9.81
C GLY A 106 0.00 22.05 -8.28
N LYS A 107 -1.01 21.52 -7.59
CA LYS A 107 -1.05 21.39 -6.13
C LYS A 107 -0.71 19.97 -5.67
N VAL A 108 -0.29 19.84 -4.41
CA VAL A 108 -0.21 18.56 -3.71
C VAL A 108 -1.52 18.35 -2.96
N VAL A 109 -2.24 17.27 -3.30
CA VAL A 109 -3.61 17.05 -2.83
C VAL A 109 -3.61 16.20 -1.56
N VAL A 110 -4.31 16.66 -0.52
CA VAL A 110 -4.50 15.91 0.73
C VAL A 110 -5.87 15.25 0.74
N ILE A 111 -5.91 13.92 0.87
CA ILE A 111 -7.13 13.12 0.92
C ILE A 111 -7.22 12.46 2.28
N LYS A 112 -8.30 12.75 3.01
CA LYS A 112 -8.62 12.07 4.26
C LYS A 112 -9.22 10.70 4.00
N VAL A 113 -8.75 9.70 4.73
CA VAL A 113 -9.15 8.30 4.58
C VAL A 113 -9.57 7.76 5.95
N LYS A 114 -10.88 7.67 6.15
CA LYS A 114 -11.45 7.11 7.37
C LYS A 114 -11.41 5.59 7.31
N ASN A 115 -10.77 4.95 8.29
CA ASN A 115 -10.90 3.51 8.49
C ASN A 115 -12.25 3.22 9.17
N PHE A 116 -13.22 2.75 8.39
CA PHE A 116 -14.59 2.51 8.85
C PHE A 116 -14.89 1.01 8.99
N THR A 117 -15.91 0.72 9.79
CA THR A 117 -16.43 -0.62 10.01
C THR A 117 -17.51 -0.93 8.97
N ILE A 118 -17.53 -2.17 8.45
CA ILE A 118 -18.54 -2.65 7.50
C ILE A 118 -19.16 -3.98 7.93
N PRO A 119 -20.40 -4.27 7.53
CA PRO A 119 -20.99 -5.59 7.69
C PRO A 119 -20.13 -6.65 7.01
N LYS A 120 -19.79 -7.71 7.73
CA LYS A 120 -18.94 -8.81 7.26
C LYS A 120 -19.46 -9.44 5.97
N LEU A 121 -20.78 -9.55 5.83
CA LEU A 121 -21.44 -10.17 4.68
C LEU A 121 -21.07 -9.50 3.35
N LEU A 122 -20.65 -8.23 3.36
CA LEU A 122 -20.20 -7.51 2.17
C LEU A 122 -18.79 -7.91 1.69
N LEU A 123 -17.99 -8.56 2.54
CA LEU A 123 -16.61 -8.97 2.22
C LEU A 123 -16.41 -10.49 2.20
N MET A 124 -17.10 -11.20 3.10
CA MET A 124 -16.84 -12.61 3.34
C MET A 124 -18.14 -13.40 3.27
N HIS A 125 -18.22 -14.27 2.28
CA HIS A 125 -19.23 -15.32 2.24
C HIS A 125 -18.77 -16.52 3.06
N GLN A 126 -19.70 -17.14 3.78
CA GLN A 126 -19.42 -18.37 4.50
C GLN A 126 -19.30 -19.53 3.50
N VAL A 127 -18.09 -20.08 3.36
CA VAL A 127 -17.83 -21.23 2.47
C VAL A 127 -18.07 -22.58 3.18
N ALA A 128 -17.99 -22.63 4.52
CA ALA A 128 -18.20 -23.83 5.33
C ALA A 128 -18.77 -23.52 6.73
N LYS A 129 -19.14 -24.55 7.51
CA LYS A 129 -19.61 -24.36 8.90
C LYS A 129 -18.48 -23.88 9.82
N TYR A 130 -18.79 -22.93 10.70
CA TYR A 130 -17.87 -22.56 11.77
C TYR A 130 -17.69 -23.72 12.78
N PRO A 131 -16.53 -23.83 13.44
CA PRO A 131 -16.39 -24.73 14.58
C PRO A 131 -17.48 -24.45 15.62
N ARG A 132 -17.92 -25.50 16.33
CA ARG A 132 -18.94 -25.36 17.39
C ARG A 132 -18.49 -24.29 18.40
N HIS A 133 -19.41 -23.43 18.83
CA HIS A 133 -19.17 -22.32 19.77
C HIS A 133 -18.26 -21.18 19.26
N THR A 134 -17.93 -21.13 17.97
CA THR A 134 -17.21 -19.98 17.40
C THR A 134 -18.19 -18.92 16.91
N HIS A 135 -18.09 -17.71 17.46
CA HIS A 135 -18.84 -16.54 17.02
C HIS A 135 -17.89 -15.56 16.31
N ILE A 136 -18.16 -15.27 15.05
CA ILE A 136 -17.48 -14.19 14.33
C ILE A 136 -18.34 -12.94 14.43
N GLY A 137 -17.71 -11.81 14.75
CA GLY A 137 -18.40 -10.52 14.81
C GLY A 137 -19.16 -10.20 13.52
N PHE A 138 -20.31 -9.53 13.66
CA PHE A 138 -21.16 -9.11 12.54
C PHE A 138 -20.46 -8.11 11.62
N SER A 139 -19.53 -7.33 12.17
CA SER A 139 -18.84 -6.27 11.48
C SER A 139 -17.33 -6.42 11.54
N ILE A 140 -16.65 -6.00 10.48
CA ILE A 140 -15.19 -5.99 10.38
C ILE A 140 -14.72 -4.57 10.05
N ARG A 141 -13.60 -4.17 10.66
CA ARG A 141 -12.87 -2.97 10.26
C ARG A 141 -11.60 -3.43 9.56
N HIS A 142 -11.45 -3.09 8.29
CA HIS A 142 -10.30 -3.49 7.50
C HIS A 142 -9.81 -2.34 6.61
N PRO A 143 -8.53 -1.90 6.75
CA PRO A 143 -8.03 -0.71 6.07
C PRO A 143 -8.04 -0.84 4.54
N LEU A 144 -7.87 -2.06 3.99
CA LEU A 144 -7.95 -2.30 2.54
C LEU A 144 -9.18 -1.70 1.86
N VAL A 145 -10.36 -1.78 2.47
CA VAL A 145 -11.59 -1.25 1.85
C VAL A 145 -11.53 0.26 1.73
N ALA A 146 -11.19 0.94 2.84
CA ALA A 146 -11.06 2.38 2.86
C ALA A 146 -9.95 2.86 1.90
N ALA A 147 -8.81 2.17 1.86
CA ALA A 147 -7.70 2.47 0.96
C ALA A 147 -8.06 2.22 -0.52
N THR A 148 -8.83 1.18 -0.84
CA THR A 148 -9.24 0.91 -2.23
C THR A 148 -10.21 1.98 -2.75
N LEU A 149 -11.12 2.47 -1.90
CA LEU A 149 -12.06 3.52 -2.27
C LEU A 149 -11.37 4.87 -2.57
N THR A 150 -10.14 5.09 -2.11
CA THR A 150 -9.39 6.34 -2.40
C THR A 150 -8.80 6.35 -3.79
N LEU A 151 -8.66 5.20 -4.47
CA LEU A 151 -8.11 5.11 -5.83
C LEU A 151 -8.83 6.05 -6.80
N GLY A 152 -10.17 6.11 -6.74
CA GLY A 152 -10.95 7.03 -7.58
C GLY A 152 -10.69 8.52 -7.25
N LYS A 153 -10.30 8.85 -6.01
CA LYS A 153 -9.93 10.22 -5.63
C LYS A 153 -8.50 10.57 -6.06
N ILE A 154 -7.57 9.60 -6.00
CA ILE A 154 -6.20 9.76 -6.52
C ILE A 154 -6.25 9.99 -8.03
N GLN A 155 -7.03 9.17 -8.75
CA GLN A 155 -7.21 9.33 -10.19
C GLN A 155 -7.82 10.70 -10.52
N ALA A 156 -8.89 11.10 -9.83
CA ALA A 156 -9.46 12.43 -10.02
C ALA A 156 -8.46 13.56 -9.73
N ALA A 157 -7.64 13.45 -8.68
CA ALA A 157 -6.60 14.44 -8.40
C ALA A 157 -5.59 14.54 -9.55
N LYS A 158 -5.13 13.40 -10.08
CA LYS A 158 -4.24 13.33 -11.26
C LYS A 158 -4.89 13.98 -12.49
N ASP A 159 -6.14 13.64 -12.79
CA ASP A 159 -6.85 14.14 -13.98
C ASP A 159 -7.08 15.67 -13.91
N ASN A 160 -7.20 16.23 -12.69
CA ASN A 160 -7.26 17.68 -12.48
C ASN A 160 -5.87 18.35 -12.39
N GLY A 161 -4.79 17.62 -12.67
CA GLY A 161 -3.42 18.15 -12.76
C GLY A 161 -2.71 18.30 -11.41
N ALA A 162 -3.06 17.51 -10.39
CA ALA A 162 -2.25 17.42 -9.17
C ALA A 162 -0.84 16.93 -9.50
N VAL A 163 0.16 17.42 -8.74
CA VAL A 163 1.56 16.97 -8.90
C VAL A 163 1.92 15.84 -7.93
N GLY A 164 1.16 15.66 -6.85
CA GLY A 164 1.33 14.58 -5.89
C GLY A 164 0.13 14.48 -4.93
N VAL A 165 0.06 13.38 -4.19
CA VAL A 165 -1.05 13.11 -3.26
C VAL A 165 -0.54 12.68 -1.88
N ILE A 166 -1.20 13.15 -0.84
CA ILE A 166 -0.99 12.74 0.55
C ILE A 166 -2.30 12.13 1.05
N LEU A 167 -2.25 10.86 1.43
CA LEU A 167 -3.36 10.15 2.06
C LEU A 167 -3.21 10.22 3.58
N VAL A 168 -4.21 10.75 4.28
CA VAL A 168 -4.21 10.88 5.74
C VAL A 168 -5.12 9.81 6.32
N TRP A 169 -4.53 8.86 7.03
CA TRP A 169 -5.29 7.85 7.77
C TRP A 169 -6.01 8.48 8.98
N GLU A 170 -7.33 8.29 9.07
CA GLU A 170 -8.16 8.62 10.24
C GLU A 170 -8.73 7.33 10.84
N HIS A 171 -8.79 7.23 12.18
CA HIS A 171 -9.38 6.09 12.92
C HIS A 171 -8.70 4.70 12.75
N ILE A 172 -7.39 4.70 12.58
CA ILE A 172 -6.51 3.52 12.67
C ILE A 172 -5.43 3.82 13.72
N SER A 173 -4.86 2.81 14.39
CA SER A 173 -3.73 3.04 15.31
C SER A 173 -2.43 3.26 14.53
N GLU A 174 -1.44 3.92 15.14
CA GLU A 174 -0.12 4.11 14.52
C GLU A 174 0.54 2.77 14.22
N ASP A 175 0.48 1.81 15.16
CA ASP A 175 1.05 0.47 14.99
C ASP A 175 0.45 -0.28 13.80
N LEU A 176 -0.87 -0.19 13.61
CA LEU A 176 -1.54 -0.84 12.48
C LEU A 176 -1.31 -0.09 11.18
N ALA A 177 -1.20 1.24 11.19
CA ALA A 177 -0.98 2.02 9.98
C ALA A 177 0.48 1.93 9.50
N ASN A 178 1.40 1.71 10.43
CA ASN A 178 2.81 1.55 10.14
C ASN A 178 3.05 0.25 9.36
N ARG A 179 3.80 0.34 8.25
CA ARG A 179 4.13 -0.79 7.35
C ARG A 179 2.95 -1.36 6.56
N GLU A 180 1.79 -0.71 6.56
CA GLU A 180 0.71 -1.08 5.66
C GLU A 180 1.07 -0.75 4.22
N VAL A 181 0.92 -1.73 3.34
CA VAL A 181 1.19 -1.62 1.91
C VAL A 181 -0.15 -1.57 1.19
N LEU A 182 -0.82 -0.40 1.22
CA LEU A 182 -2.20 -0.26 0.76
C LEU A 182 -2.43 0.98 -0.14
N PRO A 183 -3.43 0.94 -1.03
CA PRO A 183 -4.02 -0.28 -1.60
C PRO A 183 -2.99 -1.02 -2.47
N PHE A 184 -3.16 -2.33 -2.64
CA PHE A 184 -2.31 -3.18 -3.50
C PHE A 184 -3.07 -3.77 -4.70
N THR A 185 -4.30 -3.30 -4.94
CA THR A 185 -5.19 -3.80 -6.01
C THR A 185 -5.14 -2.96 -7.28
N ASN A 186 -4.36 -1.87 -7.28
CA ASN A 186 -4.25 -0.95 -8.39
C ASN A 186 -3.09 -1.29 -9.33
N SER A 187 -3.25 -0.90 -10.59
CA SER A 187 -2.15 -0.73 -11.54
C SER A 187 -1.33 0.53 -11.22
N TYR A 188 -0.32 0.81 -12.05
CA TYR A 188 0.48 2.02 -11.93
C TYR A 188 -0.37 3.29 -12.12
N LEU A 189 -0.49 4.11 -11.07
CA LEU A 189 -1.33 5.30 -11.06
C LEU A 189 -0.63 6.50 -11.74
N GLY A 190 0.69 6.51 -11.82
CA GLY A 190 1.49 7.59 -12.44
C GLY A 190 1.41 8.95 -11.76
N ILE A 191 1.09 9.02 -10.46
CA ILE A 191 1.16 10.20 -9.61
C ILE A 191 1.77 9.84 -8.23
N PRO A 192 2.90 10.45 -7.82
CA PRO A 192 3.54 10.09 -6.55
C PRO A 192 2.58 10.34 -5.39
N SER A 193 2.39 9.32 -4.56
CA SER A 193 1.45 9.39 -3.44
C SER A 193 2.03 8.74 -2.19
N VAL A 194 1.75 9.33 -1.03
CA VAL A 194 2.30 8.89 0.27
C VAL A 194 1.21 8.80 1.34
N TRP A 195 1.37 7.90 2.30
CA TRP A 195 0.55 7.83 3.50
C TRP A 195 1.14 8.65 4.64
N VAL A 196 0.29 9.30 5.41
CA VAL A 196 0.64 9.91 6.70
C VAL A 196 -0.41 9.55 7.74
N TYR A 197 -0.02 9.63 9.01
CA TYR A 197 -0.95 9.43 10.12
C TYR A 197 -1.75 10.70 10.43
N GLN A 198 -2.92 10.57 11.06
CA GLN A 198 -3.79 11.71 11.42
C GLN A 198 -3.09 12.79 12.26
N THR A 199 -2.07 12.44 13.05
CA THR A 199 -1.29 13.42 13.85
C THR A 199 -0.62 14.48 12.98
N GLN A 200 -0.38 14.19 11.70
CA GLN A 200 0.23 15.13 10.75
C GLN A 200 -0.78 16.12 10.14
N LEU A 201 -2.07 15.96 10.41
CA LEU A 201 -3.11 16.80 9.80
C LEU A 201 -2.94 18.28 10.15
N GLU A 202 -2.54 18.61 11.38
CA GLU A 202 -2.32 20.00 11.79
C GLU A 202 -1.09 20.62 11.12
N ALA A 203 -0.01 19.85 10.91
CA ALA A 203 1.14 20.32 10.13
C ALA A 203 0.74 20.63 8.68
N LEU A 204 -0.06 19.77 8.04
CA LEU A 204 -0.57 19.97 6.69
C LEU A 204 -1.52 21.18 6.59
N LYS A 205 -2.39 21.40 7.58
CA LYS A 205 -3.24 22.59 7.64
C LYS A 205 -2.42 23.87 7.79
N ARG A 206 -1.40 23.88 8.66
CA ARG A 206 -0.49 25.03 8.81
C ARG A 206 0.20 25.38 7.50
N CYS A 207 0.74 24.39 6.79
CA CYS A 207 1.39 24.60 5.49
C CYS A 207 0.39 25.22 4.48
N ARG A 208 -0.85 24.69 4.42
CA ARG A 208 -1.92 25.27 3.57
C ARG A 208 -2.21 26.73 3.93
N ASP A 209 -2.44 27.03 5.21
CA ASP A 209 -2.89 28.35 5.66
C ASP A 209 -1.82 29.42 5.42
N ARG A 210 -0.55 29.04 5.54
CA ARG A 210 0.60 29.90 5.24
C ARG A 210 1.00 29.91 3.76
N LYS A 211 0.32 29.13 2.92
CA LYS A 211 0.68 28.89 1.50
C LYS A 211 2.12 28.41 1.33
N GLU A 212 2.63 27.68 2.32
CA GLU A 212 3.93 27.03 2.27
C GLU A 212 3.82 25.74 1.46
N PRO A 213 4.55 25.60 0.34
CA PRO A 213 4.52 24.38 -0.45
C PRO A 213 5.14 23.20 0.29
N VAL A 214 4.70 22.00 -0.05
CA VAL A 214 5.35 20.76 0.38
C VAL A 214 6.09 20.13 -0.80
N ARG A 215 7.16 19.40 -0.48
CA ARG A 215 7.90 18.57 -1.42
C ARG A 215 7.69 17.10 -1.08
N LEU A 216 7.24 16.35 -2.09
CA LEU A 216 7.11 14.90 -2.03
C LEU A 216 8.16 14.28 -2.95
N THR A 217 9.03 13.46 -2.41
CA THR A 217 10.04 12.72 -3.17
C THR A 217 9.79 11.23 -2.99
N LEU A 218 9.65 10.53 -4.11
CA LEU A 218 9.42 9.09 -4.18
C LEU A 218 10.27 8.51 -5.30
N THR A 219 11.54 8.22 -5.02
CA THR A 219 12.46 7.68 -6.03
C THR A 219 12.30 6.17 -6.17
N GLY A 220 12.62 5.64 -7.34
CA GLY A 220 12.47 4.23 -7.62
C GLY A 220 12.51 3.92 -9.12
N GLN A 221 12.03 2.75 -9.48
CA GLN A 221 11.93 2.29 -10.86
C GLN A 221 10.59 1.60 -11.11
N TYR A 222 9.99 1.87 -12.27
CA TYR A 222 8.87 1.10 -12.79
C TYR A 222 9.37 0.27 -13.97
N GLU A 223 9.35 -1.05 -13.79
CA GLU A 223 9.78 -2.06 -14.75
C GLU A 223 8.53 -2.62 -15.45
N THR A 224 8.59 -2.73 -16.78
CA THR A 224 7.52 -3.26 -17.64
C THR A 224 7.99 -4.49 -18.38
#